data_AF-A0A7J8H486-F1
#
_entry.id   AF-A0A7J8H486-F1
#
_cell.length_a   1.000
_cell.length_b   1.000
_cell.length_c   1.000
_cell.angle_alpha   90.00
_cell.angle_beta   90.00
_cell.angle_gamma   90.00
#
_symmetry.space_group_name_H-M   'P 1'
#
loop_
_entity.id
_entity.type
_entity.pdbx_description
1 polymer ?
#
loop_
_entity_poly.entity_id
_entity_poly.type
_entity_poly.pdbx_seq_one_letter_code
_entity_poly.pdbx_strand_id
1 'polypeptide(L)'
;MVLRNSGRRLPEPGADGEASRDDGPSSSASALKRLERSQWTDKMDLRFGFERLKEPGEKTGWLINMHPTEVLDEDKRLISAVDYYFIQDDGSRFKVALPYKPYFYIATRKGCEREVSSFLSKKFQGKIAKVETVPKEDLDLPNHLVGLKRNYVKLSFNTVEDLVRVRKEISPAVRKNREQSHARDAYTAMLSRSASFS
;
A
#
# COMPACT_ATOMS: atom_id res chain seq x y z
N MET A 1 -46.85 5.80 19.51
CA MET A 1 -46.35 4.43 19.27
C MET A 1 -44.85 4.46 19.46
N VAL A 2 -44.36 3.95 20.59
CA VAL A 2 -42.98 4.18 21.06
C VAL A 2 -42.21 2.88 20.90
N LEU A 3 -41.21 2.85 20.02
CA LEU A 3 -40.34 1.68 19.80
C LEU A 3 -39.28 1.65 20.91
N ARG A 4 -39.47 0.74 21.87
CA ARG A 4 -38.48 0.40 22.90
C ARG A 4 -37.44 -0.54 22.29
N ASN A 5 -36.20 -0.08 22.21
CA ASN A 5 -35.03 -0.89 21.89
C ASN A 5 -34.55 -1.59 23.17
N SER A 6 -34.67 -2.91 23.24
CA SER A 6 -34.16 -3.73 24.35
C SER A 6 -33.49 -4.98 23.82
N GLY A 7 -32.16 -5.05 23.95
CA GLY A 7 -31.39 -6.24 23.56
C GLY A 7 -29.89 -6.14 23.85
N ARG A 8 -29.53 -6.19 25.14
CA ARG A 8 -28.26 -6.69 25.73
C ARG A 8 -26.93 -6.49 24.98
N ARG A 9 -26.07 -5.61 25.53
CA ARG A 9 -24.61 -5.73 25.42
C ARG A 9 -24.09 -6.68 26.51
N LEU A 10 -23.32 -7.70 26.14
CA LEU A 10 -22.53 -8.52 27.06
C LEU A 10 -21.11 -7.90 27.20
N PRO A 11 -20.50 -7.91 28.41
CA PRO A 11 -19.19 -7.31 28.65
C PRO A 11 -18.02 -8.25 28.29
N GLU A 12 -16.92 -7.62 27.84
CA GLU A 12 -15.59 -8.20 27.59
C GLU A 12 -14.92 -8.73 28.87
N PRO A 13 -13.92 -9.63 28.76
CA PRO A 13 -12.87 -9.72 29.77
C PRO A 13 -11.47 -9.46 29.20
N GLY A 14 -10.77 -8.53 29.85
CA GLY A 14 -9.35 -8.67 30.19
C GLY A 14 -8.33 -8.19 29.16
N ALA A 15 -7.95 -6.93 29.26
CA ALA A 15 -6.67 -6.43 28.77
C ALA A 15 -5.63 -6.55 29.90
N ASP A 16 -4.77 -7.56 29.82
CA ASP A 16 -3.49 -7.60 30.55
C ASP A 16 -2.38 -7.83 29.52
N GLY A 17 -1.40 -6.93 29.54
CA GLY A 17 -0.38 -6.83 28.52
C GLY A 17 0.74 -7.85 28.68
N GLU A 18 1.23 -8.36 27.54
CA GLU A 18 2.60 -8.81 27.40
C GLU A 18 3.13 -8.38 26.03
N ALA A 19 4.15 -7.53 26.06
CA ALA A 19 4.95 -7.14 24.92
C ALA A 19 5.87 -8.30 24.52
N SER A 20 5.34 -9.25 23.76
CA SER A 20 6.13 -10.33 23.17
C SER A 20 6.55 -9.95 21.75
N ARG A 21 7.83 -9.59 21.62
CA ARG A 21 8.55 -9.57 20.35
C ARG A 21 8.63 -11.01 19.84
N ASP A 22 7.78 -11.37 18.90
CA ASP A 22 7.82 -12.66 18.22
C ASP A 22 8.14 -12.44 16.73
N ASP A 23 9.44 -12.47 16.40
CA ASP A 23 9.94 -12.52 15.03
C ASP A 23 10.06 -14.00 14.60
N GLY A 24 8.93 -14.57 14.13
CA GLY A 24 8.83 -15.83 13.34
C GLY A 24 8.17 -17.01 14.09
N PRO A 25 7.00 -17.55 13.66
CA PRO A 25 6.70 -18.15 12.33
C PRO A 25 5.39 -17.64 11.67
N SER A 26 4.88 -16.49 12.12
CA SER A 26 3.56 -15.94 11.72
C SER A 26 3.41 -15.60 10.22
N SER A 27 4.51 -15.31 9.51
CA SER A 27 4.47 -14.87 8.10
C SER A 27 4.02 -15.96 7.13
N SER A 28 4.42 -17.21 7.33
CA SER A 28 4.07 -18.30 6.42
C SER A 28 2.63 -18.76 6.67
N ALA A 29 2.23 -18.87 7.94
CA ALA A 29 0.86 -19.18 8.33
C ALA A 29 -0.14 -18.12 7.81
N SER A 30 0.22 -16.84 7.87
CA SER A 30 -0.61 -15.76 7.30
C SER A 30 -0.67 -15.79 5.78
N ALA A 31 0.45 -16.06 5.09
CA ALA A 31 0.46 -16.22 3.63
C ALA A 31 -0.37 -17.42 3.16
N LEU A 32 -0.29 -18.56 3.87
CA LEU A 32 -1.10 -19.74 3.59
C LEU A 32 -2.60 -19.43 3.74
N LYS A 33 -3.00 -18.79 4.84
CA LYS A 33 -4.40 -18.40 5.06
C LYS A 33 -4.93 -17.43 3.98
N ARG A 34 -4.08 -16.53 3.48
CA ARG A 34 -4.43 -15.64 2.37
C ARG A 34 -4.59 -16.39 1.06
N LEU A 35 -3.69 -17.33 0.77
CA LEU A 35 -3.78 -18.19 -0.41
C LEU A 35 -5.03 -19.08 -0.36
N GLU A 36 -5.34 -19.69 0.78
CA GLU A 36 -6.55 -20.49 0.98
C GLU A 36 -7.81 -19.66 0.73
N ARG A 37 -7.83 -18.40 1.20
CA ARG A 37 -8.93 -17.47 0.93
C ARG A 37 -9.06 -17.18 -0.57
N SER A 38 -7.95 -16.87 -1.25
CA SER A 38 -7.93 -16.63 -2.70
C SER A 38 -8.48 -17.85 -3.47
N GLN A 39 -8.01 -19.05 -3.14
CA GLN A 39 -8.49 -20.30 -3.75
C GLN A 39 -9.98 -20.57 -3.46
N TRP A 40 -10.45 -20.25 -2.25
CA TRP A 40 -11.86 -20.40 -1.89
C TRP A 40 -12.74 -19.42 -2.67
N THR A 41 -12.32 -18.16 -2.79
CA THR A 41 -12.98 -17.16 -3.63
C THR A 41 -13.03 -17.60 -5.09
N ASP A 42 -11.92 -18.12 -5.62
CA ASP A 42 -11.86 -18.65 -6.99
C ASP A 42 -12.86 -19.79 -7.23
N LYS A 43 -12.99 -20.72 -6.28
CA LYS A 43 -13.99 -21.80 -6.35
C LYS A 43 -15.41 -21.28 -6.27
N MET A 44 -15.65 -20.20 -5.53
CA MET A 44 -16.97 -19.59 -5.40
C MET A 44 -17.35 -18.86 -6.69
N ASP A 45 -16.45 -18.05 -7.22
CA ASP A 45 -16.61 -17.30 -8.46
C ASP A 45 -16.93 -18.22 -9.64
N LEU A 46 -16.24 -19.38 -9.71
CA LEU A 46 -16.52 -20.39 -10.72
C LEU A 46 -17.97 -20.90 -10.64
N ARG A 47 -18.54 -21.07 -9.43
CA ARG A 47 -19.95 -21.47 -9.28
C ARG A 47 -20.94 -20.40 -9.75
N PHE A 48 -20.53 -19.14 -9.76
CA PHE A 48 -21.32 -18.03 -10.30
C PHE A 48 -21.05 -17.77 -11.80
N GLY A 49 -20.26 -18.66 -12.45
CA GLY A 49 -19.92 -18.59 -13.86
C GLY A 49 -18.71 -17.73 -14.19
N PHE A 50 -17.99 -17.19 -13.20
CA PHE A 50 -16.78 -16.41 -13.43
C PHE A 50 -15.55 -17.31 -13.51
N GLU A 51 -15.28 -17.81 -14.71
CA GLU A 51 -14.09 -18.60 -14.97
C GLU A 51 -12.86 -17.68 -15.12
N ARG A 52 -11.76 -18.04 -14.44
CA ARG A 52 -10.46 -17.37 -14.59
C ARG A 52 -9.85 -17.78 -15.93
N LEU A 53 -9.53 -16.79 -16.76
CA LEU A 53 -8.85 -17.03 -18.03
C LEU A 53 -7.46 -17.66 -17.78
N LYS A 54 -7.22 -18.86 -18.32
CA LYS A 54 -5.95 -19.60 -18.16
C LYS A 54 -5.03 -19.48 -19.36
N GLU A 55 -5.62 -19.39 -20.54
CA GLU A 55 -4.88 -19.33 -21.79
C GLU A 55 -4.72 -17.87 -22.24
N PRO A 56 -3.56 -17.51 -22.81
CA PRO A 56 -3.41 -16.22 -23.45
C PRO A 56 -4.42 -16.12 -24.59
N GLY A 57 -5.29 -15.12 -24.51
CA GLY A 57 -6.35 -14.90 -25.49
C GLY A 57 -6.97 -13.52 -25.32
N GLU A 58 -7.54 -13.01 -26.39
CA GLU A 58 -8.29 -11.77 -26.38
C GLU A 58 -9.77 -12.07 -26.13
N LYS A 59 -10.35 -11.41 -25.13
CA LYS A 59 -11.79 -11.44 -24.85
C LYS A 59 -12.29 -10.03 -24.61
N THR A 60 -13.42 -9.71 -25.23
CA THR A 60 -14.12 -8.43 -25.02
C THR A 60 -15.29 -8.66 -24.07
N GLY A 61 -15.41 -7.82 -23.05
CA GLY A 61 -16.53 -7.86 -22.12
C GLY A 61 -16.66 -6.56 -21.34
N TRP A 62 -17.82 -6.35 -20.74
CA TRP A 62 -18.09 -5.21 -19.85
C TRP A 62 -17.58 -5.50 -18.46
N LEU A 63 -16.71 -4.63 -17.95
CA LEU A 63 -16.21 -4.69 -16.58
C LEU A 63 -17.32 -4.35 -15.59
N ILE A 64 -17.70 -5.29 -14.73
CA ILE A 64 -18.79 -5.13 -13.76
C ILE A 64 -18.31 -5.02 -12.31
N ASN A 65 -17.13 -5.54 -11.99
CA ASN A 65 -16.58 -5.48 -10.64
C ASN A 65 -15.05 -5.68 -10.63
N MET A 66 -14.41 -5.26 -9.54
CA MET A 66 -12.99 -5.49 -9.28
C MET A 66 -12.72 -5.73 -7.80
N HIS A 67 -11.85 -6.68 -7.48
CA HIS A 67 -11.46 -6.97 -6.09
C HIS A 67 -9.95 -7.17 -5.95
N PRO A 68 -9.32 -6.66 -4.89
CA PRO A 68 -7.93 -6.97 -4.60
C PRO A 68 -7.80 -8.46 -4.27
N THR A 69 -6.83 -9.11 -4.87
CA THR A 69 -6.55 -10.53 -4.71
C THR A 69 -5.06 -10.77 -4.62
N GLU A 70 -4.69 -12.03 -4.41
CA GLU A 70 -3.31 -12.47 -4.48
C GLU A 70 -3.22 -13.73 -5.32
N VAL A 71 -2.22 -13.74 -6.20
CA VAL A 71 -1.95 -14.84 -7.14
C VAL A 71 -0.52 -15.32 -6.98
N LEU A 72 -0.24 -16.53 -7.44
CA LEU A 72 1.12 -17.05 -7.49
C LEU A 72 1.78 -16.61 -8.81
N ASP A 73 2.95 -16.01 -8.69
CA ASP A 73 3.83 -15.72 -9.83
C ASP A 73 4.52 -16.99 -10.35
N GLU A 74 5.29 -16.88 -11.44
CA GLU A 74 6.09 -17.97 -12.02
C GLU A 74 7.02 -18.63 -10.99
N ASP A 75 7.59 -17.82 -10.08
CA ASP A 75 8.43 -18.24 -8.95
C ASP A 75 7.65 -18.90 -7.80
N LYS A 76 6.34 -19.15 -7.95
CA LYS A 76 5.42 -19.60 -6.88
C LYS A 76 5.40 -18.68 -5.65
N ARG A 77 5.68 -17.39 -5.87
CA ARG A 77 5.60 -16.36 -4.84
C ARG A 77 4.24 -15.69 -4.89
N LEU A 78 3.68 -15.41 -3.71
CA LEU A 78 2.41 -14.72 -3.60
C LEU A 78 2.62 -13.23 -3.94
N ILE A 79 1.94 -12.75 -4.96
CA ILE A 79 1.98 -11.36 -5.43
C ILE A 79 0.59 -10.73 -5.40
N SER A 80 0.53 -9.42 -5.19
CA SER A 80 -0.71 -8.68 -5.24
C SER A 80 -1.22 -8.56 -6.68
N ALA A 81 -2.52 -8.76 -6.84
CA ALA A 81 -3.22 -8.63 -8.10
C ALA A 81 -4.61 -8.01 -7.87
N VAL A 82 -5.29 -7.67 -8.96
CA VAL A 82 -6.70 -7.29 -8.94
C VAL A 82 -7.44 -8.25 -9.84
N ASP A 83 -8.45 -8.93 -9.31
CA ASP A 83 -9.40 -9.69 -10.11
C ASP A 83 -10.43 -8.74 -10.71
N TYR A 84 -10.56 -8.77 -12.03
CA TYR A 84 -11.53 -8.03 -12.82
C TYR A 84 -12.59 -8.98 -13.35
N TYR A 85 -13.86 -8.63 -13.17
CA TYR A 85 -15.02 -9.47 -13.51
C TYR A 85 -15.75 -8.88 -14.71
N PHE A 86 -15.98 -9.71 -15.73
CA PHE A 86 -16.56 -9.28 -17.00
C PHE A 86 -17.81 -10.07 -17.38
N ILE A 87 -18.70 -9.42 -18.13
CA ILE A 87 -19.82 -10.04 -18.84
C ILE A 87 -19.65 -9.79 -20.34
N GLN A 88 -19.81 -10.82 -21.16
CA GLN A 88 -19.77 -10.74 -22.62
C GLN A 88 -21.16 -10.46 -23.20
N ASP A 89 -21.21 -10.14 -24.50
CA ASP A 89 -22.42 -9.90 -25.27
C ASP A 89 -23.33 -11.14 -25.35
N ASP A 90 -22.76 -12.34 -25.40
CA ASP A 90 -23.46 -13.62 -25.34
C ASP A 90 -24.00 -13.98 -23.94
N GLY A 91 -23.79 -13.10 -22.95
CA GLY A 91 -24.17 -13.30 -21.55
C GLY A 91 -23.20 -14.21 -20.77
N SER A 92 -22.15 -14.73 -21.40
CA SER A 92 -21.09 -15.47 -20.72
C SER A 92 -20.29 -14.54 -19.79
N ARG A 93 -19.62 -15.14 -18.81
CA ARG A 93 -18.89 -14.42 -17.77
C ARG A 93 -17.48 -14.95 -17.69
N PHE A 94 -16.53 -14.07 -17.42
CA PHE A 94 -15.16 -14.45 -17.17
C PHE A 94 -14.51 -13.47 -16.20
N LYS A 95 -13.37 -13.87 -15.63
CA LYS A 95 -12.53 -12.97 -14.84
C LYS A 95 -11.06 -13.10 -15.21
N VAL A 96 -10.31 -12.03 -14.93
CA VAL A 96 -8.87 -11.94 -15.17
C VAL A 96 -8.19 -11.35 -13.95
N ALA A 97 -7.09 -11.94 -13.48
CA ALA A 97 -6.20 -11.25 -12.54
C ALA A 97 -5.18 -10.43 -13.30
N LEU A 98 -5.03 -9.17 -12.93
CA LEU A 98 -3.91 -8.35 -13.32
C LEU A 98 -2.96 -8.21 -12.13
N PRO A 99 -1.76 -8.82 -12.17
CA PRO A 99 -0.71 -8.55 -11.21
C PRO A 99 -0.35 -7.06 -11.18
N TYR A 100 -0.15 -6.52 -9.98
CA TYR A 100 0.35 -5.16 -9.82
C TYR A 100 1.35 -5.12 -8.67
N LYS A 101 2.22 -4.10 -8.69
CA LYS A 101 3.15 -3.84 -7.60
C LYS A 101 2.63 -2.69 -6.76
N PRO A 102 2.07 -2.92 -5.56
CA PRO A 102 1.71 -1.85 -4.64
C PRO A 102 2.90 -0.91 -4.42
N TYR A 103 2.65 0.39 -4.29
CA TYR A 103 3.74 1.35 -4.10
C TYR A 103 3.33 2.55 -3.23
N PHE A 104 4.33 3.24 -2.69
CA PHE A 104 4.17 4.59 -2.15
C PHE A 104 5.42 5.43 -2.43
N TYR A 105 5.29 6.74 -2.22
CA TYR A 105 6.36 7.71 -2.45
C TYR A 105 6.88 8.28 -1.14
N ILE A 106 8.18 8.56 -1.11
CA ILE A 106 8.84 9.27 -0.01
C ILE A 106 9.39 10.57 -0.57
N ALA A 107 8.99 11.69 0.04
CA ALA A 107 9.60 12.98 -0.20
C ALA A 107 10.94 13.05 0.55
N THR A 108 12.02 13.36 -0.17
CA THR A 108 13.34 13.59 0.42
C THR A 108 13.66 15.07 0.49
N ARG A 109 14.71 15.40 1.24
CA ARG A 109 15.41 16.69 1.08
C ARG A 109 16.08 16.69 -0.29
N LYS A 110 16.17 17.88 -0.92
CA LYS A 110 16.81 18.05 -2.22
C LYS A 110 18.24 17.52 -2.16
N GLY A 111 18.61 16.67 -3.11
CA GLY A 111 19.97 16.11 -3.23
C GLY A 111 20.22 14.85 -2.40
N CYS A 112 19.29 14.44 -1.52
CA CYS A 112 19.43 13.24 -0.69
C CYS A 112 18.75 11.99 -1.29
N GLU A 113 18.22 12.06 -2.52
CA GLU A 113 17.43 11.00 -3.16
C GLU A 113 18.23 9.69 -3.26
N ARG A 114 19.51 9.80 -3.67
CA ARG A 114 20.40 8.64 -3.85
C ARG A 114 20.76 7.97 -2.53
N GLU A 115 21.09 8.76 -1.51
CA GLU A 115 21.44 8.25 -0.18
C GLU A 115 20.24 7.55 0.47
N VAL A 116 19.06 8.17 0.42
CA VAL A 116 17.82 7.60 0.95
C VAL A 116 17.46 6.31 0.20
N SER A 117 17.58 6.30 -1.13
CA SER A 117 17.33 5.10 -1.94
C SER A 117 18.26 3.95 -1.56
N SER A 118 19.56 4.23 -1.37
CA SER A 118 20.54 3.22 -0.95
C SER A 118 20.26 2.70 0.47
N PHE A 119 19.93 3.60 1.40
CA PHE A 119 19.59 3.23 2.78
C PHE A 119 18.36 2.33 2.83
N LEU A 120 17.28 2.71 2.14
CA LEU A 120 16.03 1.95 2.13
C LEU A 120 16.19 0.58 1.47
N SER A 121 16.93 0.52 0.37
CA SER A 121 17.21 -0.74 -0.34
C SER A 121 17.98 -1.71 0.56
N LYS A 122 18.97 -1.22 1.32
CA LYS A 122 19.75 -2.04 2.25
C LYS A 122 18.94 -2.44 3.49
N LYS A 123 18.17 -1.52 4.06
CA LYS A 123 17.39 -1.76 5.29
C LYS A 123 16.22 -2.74 5.08
N PHE A 124 15.56 -2.67 3.93
CA PHE A 124 14.35 -3.45 3.62
C PHE A 124 14.59 -4.45 2.49
N GLN A 125 15.82 -4.99 2.42
CA GLN A 125 16.18 -6.02 1.46
C GLN A 125 15.21 -7.21 1.56
N GLY A 126 14.74 -7.69 0.41
CA GLY A 126 13.77 -8.77 0.33
C GLY A 126 12.29 -8.37 0.49
N LYS A 127 11.99 -7.19 1.07
CA LYS A 127 10.62 -6.65 1.16
C LYS A 127 10.29 -5.72 -0.01
N ILE A 128 11.26 -4.90 -0.44
CA ILE A 128 11.08 -3.96 -1.55
C ILE A 128 11.41 -4.65 -2.87
N ALA A 129 10.48 -4.59 -3.83
CA ALA A 129 10.65 -5.15 -5.17
C ALA A 129 11.39 -4.21 -6.12
N LYS A 130 11.16 -2.89 -6.00
CA LYS A 130 11.83 -1.88 -6.83
C LYS A 130 11.92 -0.54 -6.11
N VAL A 131 13.04 0.15 -6.25
CA VAL A 131 13.25 1.55 -5.82
C VAL A 131 13.54 2.39 -7.06
N GLU A 132 12.82 3.48 -7.25
CA GLU A 132 13.01 4.40 -8.37
C GLU A 132 12.81 5.85 -7.96
N THR A 133 13.57 6.78 -8.55
CA THR A 133 13.36 8.22 -8.37
C THR A 133 12.44 8.72 -9.47
N VAL A 134 11.32 9.34 -9.11
CA VAL A 134 10.27 9.77 -10.03
C VAL A 134 9.99 11.26 -9.83
N PRO A 135 10.08 12.10 -10.89
CA PRO A 135 9.65 13.49 -10.82
C PRO A 135 8.11 13.55 -10.80
N LYS A 136 7.54 14.26 -9.83
CA LYS A 136 6.11 14.52 -9.72
C LYS A 136 5.82 15.99 -9.44
N GLU A 137 4.65 16.42 -9.88
CA GLU A 137 4.12 17.74 -9.52
C GLU A 137 3.68 17.73 -8.05
N ASP A 138 4.14 18.74 -7.32
CA ASP A 138 3.84 18.95 -5.91
C ASP A 138 3.15 20.32 -5.81
N LEU A 139 1.82 20.31 -5.68
CA LEU A 139 1.00 21.54 -5.67
C LEU A 139 1.26 22.38 -4.42
N ASP A 140 1.89 21.81 -3.38
CA ASP A 140 2.27 22.53 -2.18
C ASP A 140 3.61 23.29 -2.36
N LEU A 141 4.35 23.07 -3.46
CA LEU A 141 5.58 23.80 -3.73
C LEU A 141 5.31 25.24 -4.21
N PRO A 142 6.12 26.22 -3.75
CA PRO A 142 6.14 27.54 -4.36
C PRO A 142 6.47 27.41 -5.85
N ASN A 143 5.74 28.16 -6.68
CA ASN A 143 5.90 28.18 -8.13
C ASN A 143 5.61 26.85 -8.84
N HIS A 144 4.76 25.97 -8.30
CA HIS A 144 4.36 24.73 -8.98
C HIS A 144 3.70 24.96 -10.36
N LEU A 145 3.09 26.14 -10.59
CA LEU A 145 2.48 26.52 -11.86
C LEU A 145 3.46 26.72 -13.01
N VAL A 146 4.77 26.88 -12.75
CA VAL A 146 5.79 26.96 -13.80
C VAL A 146 6.27 25.58 -14.27
N GLY A 147 5.62 24.50 -13.83
CA GLY A 147 5.96 23.12 -14.22
C GLY A 147 7.14 22.53 -13.43
N LEU A 148 7.52 23.14 -12.31
CA LEU A 148 8.55 22.60 -11.43
C LEU A 148 8.09 21.28 -10.81
N LYS A 149 8.88 20.23 -11.03
CA LYS A 149 8.64 18.90 -10.45
C LYS A 149 9.58 18.65 -9.29
N ARG A 150 9.06 17.97 -8.27
CA ARG A 150 9.84 17.44 -7.16
C ARG A 150 10.20 15.99 -7.42
N ASN A 151 11.43 15.61 -7.09
CA ASN A 151 11.83 14.21 -7.11
C ASN A 151 11.31 13.49 -5.86
N TYR A 152 10.66 12.35 -6.08
CA TYR A 152 10.23 11.44 -5.02
C TYR A 152 10.89 10.09 -5.19
N VAL A 153 11.15 9.41 -4.07
CA VAL A 153 11.59 8.01 -4.08
C VAL A 153 10.35 7.12 -4.03
N LYS A 154 10.07 6.40 -5.12
CA LYS A 154 8.99 5.42 -5.21
C LYS A 154 9.51 4.05 -4.78
N LEU A 155 8.83 3.46 -3.80
CA LEU A 155 9.06 2.09 -3.35
C LEU A 155 7.92 1.21 -3.86
N SER A 156 8.25 0.19 -4.63
CA SER A 156 7.28 -0.80 -5.13
C SER A 156 7.48 -2.13 -4.42
N PHE A 157 6.39 -2.83 -4.13
CA PHE A 157 6.34 -4.06 -3.33
C PHE A 157 5.69 -5.18 -4.13
N ASN A 158 5.95 -6.43 -3.74
CA ASN A 158 5.26 -7.59 -4.32
C ASN A 158 3.89 -7.82 -3.67
N THR A 159 3.75 -7.46 -2.39
CA THR A 159 2.50 -7.61 -1.64
C THR A 159 2.10 -6.32 -0.93
N VAL A 160 0.80 -6.15 -0.68
CA VAL A 160 0.29 -5.06 0.18
C VAL A 160 0.78 -5.22 1.62
N GLU A 161 0.99 -6.45 2.09
CA GLU A 161 1.52 -6.72 3.43
C GLU A 161 2.91 -6.11 3.63
N ASP A 162 3.84 -6.35 2.69
CA ASP A 162 5.19 -5.78 2.73
C ASP A 162 5.14 -4.24 2.70
N LEU A 163 4.27 -3.68 1.86
CA LEU A 163 4.05 -2.24 1.79
C LEU A 163 3.65 -1.68 3.16
N VAL A 164 2.63 -2.27 3.80
CA VAL A 164 2.11 -1.81 5.09
C VAL A 164 3.16 -1.96 6.18
N ARG A 165 3.91 -3.08 6.19
CA ARG A 165 4.98 -3.34 7.15
C ARG A 165 6.08 -2.28 7.03
N VAL A 166 6.59 -2.04 5.83
CA VAL A 166 7.63 -1.02 5.58
C VAL A 166 7.12 0.39 5.89
N ARG A 167 5.89 0.73 5.51
CA ARG A 167 5.28 2.01 5.86
C ARG A 167 5.21 2.21 7.38
N LYS A 168 4.81 1.19 8.14
CA LYS A 168 4.74 1.24 9.61
C LYS A 168 6.11 1.49 10.24
N GLU A 169 7.16 0.86 9.71
CA GLU A 169 8.53 1.06 10.19
C GLU A 169 9.10 2.46 9.85
N ILE A 170 8.73 3.04 8.71
CA ILE A 170 9.22 4.35 8.25
C ILE A 170 8.46 5.52 8.90
N SER A 171 7.16 5.35 9.16
CA SER A 171 6.26 6.43 9.61
C SER A 171 6.75 7.20 10.86
N PRO A 172 7.30 6.56 11.91
CA PRO A 172 7.79 7.28 13.09
C PRO A 172 8.97 8.22 12.78
N ALA A 173 9.90 7.78 11.94
CA ALA A 173 11.04 8.61 11.52
C ALA A 173 10.58 9.81 10.70
N VAL A 174 9.62 9.60 9.80
CA VAL A 174 9.01 10.69 9.01
C VAL A 174 8.30 11.69 9.91
N ARG A 175 7.52 11.23 10.90
CA ARG A 175 6.82 12.10 11.85
C ARG A 175 7.80 12.96 12.66
N LYS A 176 8.84 12.35 13.22
CA LYS A 176 9.89 13.06 13.97
C LYS A 176 10.60 14.11 13.10
N ASN A 177 10.94 13.75 11.86
CA ASN A 177 11.62 14.65 10.93
C ASN A 177 10.73 15.84 10.54
N ARG A 178 9.42 15.62 10.39
CA ARG A 178 8.45 16.68 10.10
C ARG A 178 8.32 17.66 11.26
N GLU A 179 8.16 17.16 12.49
CA GLU A 179 8.11 17.99 13.70
C GLU A 179 9.37 18.84 13.87
N GLN A 180 10.55 18.24 13.66
CA GLN A 180 11.83 18.96 13.71
C GLN A 180 11.97 20.02 12.61
N SER A 181 11.46 19.76 11.40
CA SER A 181 11.48 20.77 10.32
C SER A 181 10.63 21.98 10.71
N HIS A 182 9.39 21.75 11.16
CA HIS A 182 8.50 22.83 11.56
C HIS A 182 9.08 23.68 12.71
N ALA A 183 9.70 23.04 13.71
CA ALA A 183 10.35 23.76 14.79
C ALA A 183 11.53 24.64 14.31
N ARG A 184 12.35 24.12 13.38
CA ARG A 184 13.47 24.87 12.79
C ARG A 184 12.98 26.03 11.93
N ASP A 185 11.93 25.84 11.14
CA ASP A 185 11.35 26.87 10.30
C ASP A 185 10.79 28.02 11.16
N ALA A 186 10.08 27.70 12.25
CA ALA A 186 9.57 28.69 13.20
C ALA A 186 10.69 29.50 13.88
N TYR A 187 11.75 28.83 14.33
CA TYR A 187 12.90 29.50 14.94
C TYR A 187 13.65 30.41 13.95
N THR A 188 13.87 29.93 12.73
CA THR A 188 14.52 30.70 11.66
C THR A 188 13.68 31.93 11.28
N ALA A 189 12.35 31.78 11.21
CA ALA A 189 11.44 32.90 10.97
C ALA A 189 11.53 33.96 12.07
N MET A 190 11.56 33.56 13.35
CA MET A 190 11.76 34.51 14.46
C MET A 190 13.10 35.24 14.37
N LEU A 191 14.20 34.52 14.12
CA LEU A 191 15.54 35.09 13.96
C LEU A 191 15.60 36.10 12.81
N SER A 192 15.05 35.72 11.65
CA SER A 192 15.00 36.61 10.48
C SER A 192 14.21 37.89 10.78
N ARG A 193 13.09 37.76 11.53
CA ARG A 193 12.25 38.89 11.92
C ARG A 193 12.94 39.81 12.91
N SER A 194 13.74 39.27 13.84
CA SER A 194 14.56 40.10 14.73
C SER A 194 15.72 40.78 14.00
N ALA A 195 16.33 40.13 13.01
CA ALA A 195 17.43 40.69 12.23
C ALA A 195 16.98 41.76 11.21
N SER A 196 15.74 41.71 10.72
CA SER A 196 15.16 42.73 9.84
C SER A 196 14.66 44.00 10.55
N PHE A 197 14.73 44.04 11.89
CA PHE A 197 14.35 45.20 12.72
C PHE A 197 15.56 45.94 13.30
N SER A 198 16.79 45.65 12.84
CA SER A 198 18.02 46.42 13.10
C SER A 198 18.58 46.95 11.78
#